data_AF-A0A367M0P4-F1
#
_entry.id   AF-A0A367M0P4-F1
#
_cell.length_a   1.000
_cell.length_b   1.000
_cell.length_c   1.000
_cell.angle_alpha   90.00
_cell.angle_beta   90.00
_cell.angle_gamma   90.00
#
_symmetry.space_group_name_H-M   'P 1'
#
loop_
_entity.id
_entity.type
_entity.pdbx_description
1 polymer ?
#
loop_
_entity_poly.entity_id
_entity_poly.type
_entity_poly.pdbx_seq_one_letter_code
_entity_poly.pdbx_strand_id
1 'polypeptide(L)'
;AEGGLGFSHKWNMGWMHDSLAYIGEDPLHRRYHHHQLTFGLLYAFSEHFILPISHDEVVHGKHSLLDKMPGDRWQKFANLRLYLSFMWSHPGKKLLFMGCEFGQWREWNHDGELDWYLLRYPEHQGVQDLVAALNRLYRELPALHARDGEALGFEWLIGDDQANSVYAWLRHAAGEPSLLAVHNFTPVPRQGYRIGVPQGGDWDVLLK
;
A
#
# COMPACT_ATOMS: atom_id res chain seq x y z
N ALA A 1 -26.16 13.28 -3.50
CA ALA A 1 -26.62 11.88 -3.53
C ALA A 1 -28.03 11.86 -4.12
N GLU A 2 -28.14 11.69 -5.43
CA GLU A 2 -29.44 11.48 -6.09
C GLU A 2 -29.22 10.40 -7.17
N GLY A 3 -29.76 9.20 -6.95
CA GLY A 3 -29.77 8.09 -7.93
C GLY A 3 -28.84 6.89 -7.66
N GLY A 4 -28.01 6.91 -6.61
CA GLY A 4 -27.11 5.78 -6.25
C GLY A 4 -27.77 4.71 -5.35
N LEU A 5 -27.11 3.55 -5.20
CA LEU A 5 -27.61 2.40 -4.40
C LEU A 5 -27.64 2.63 -2.87
N GLY A 6 -27.15 3.76 -2.38
CA GLY A 6 -27.22 4.13 -0.95
C GLY A 6 -26.09 3.59 -0.06
N PHE A 7 -25.12 2.87 -0.62
CA PHE A 7 -23.93 2.44 0.12
C PHE A 7 -22.99 3.62 0.40
N SER A 8 -22.47 3.72 1.62
CA SER A 8 -21.48 4.75 1.96
C SER A 8 -20.09 4.46 1.39
N HIS A 9 -19.75 3.18 1.19
CA HIS A 9 -18.46 2.76 0.67
C HIS A 9 -18.59 1.53 -0.24
N LYS A 10 -17.59 1.36 -1.11
CA LYS A 10 -17.46 0.21 -2.02
C LYS A 10 -16.05 -0.37 -1.92
N TRP A 11 -15.92 -1.69 -1.97
CA TRP A 11 -14.61 -2.34 -2.10
C TRP A 11 -14.02 -2.08 -3.49
N ASN A 12 -12.78 -1.58 -3.53
CA ASN A 12 -12.06 -1.38 -4.77
C ASN A 12 -11.38 -2.69 -5.21
N MET A 13 -12.18 -3.58 -5.80
CA MET A 13 -11.69 -4.88 -6.30
C MET A 13 -10.70 -4.72 -7.45
N GLY A 14 -10.82 -3.64 -8.24
CA GLY A 14 -9.86 -3.32 -9.30
C GLY A 14 -8.48 -3.00 -8.73
N TRP A 15 -8.42 -2.06 -7.77
CA TRP A 15 -7.18 -1.77 -7.04
C TRP A 15 -6.58 -3.02 -6.39
N MET A 16 -7.40 -3.87 -5.76
CA MET A 16 -6.93 -5.09 -5.11
C MET A 16 -6.25 -6.02 -6.14
N HIS A 17 -6.92 -6.29 -7.26
CA HIS A 17 -6.39 -7.17 -8.30
C HIS A 17 -5.12 -6.60 -8.94
N ASP A 18 -5.16 -5.34 -9.37
CA ASP A 18 -4.05 -4.69 -10.06
C ASP A 18 -2.82 -4.56 -9.16
N SER A 19 -3.01 -4.20 -7.88
CA SER A 19 -1.90 -4.01 -6.94
C SER A 19 -1.27 -5.32 -6.48
N LEU A 20 -2.08 -6.39 -6.29
CA LEU A 20 -1.56 -7.73 -5.97
C LEU A 20 -0.83 -8.36 -7.15
N ALA A 21 -1.36 -8.19 -8.37
CA ALA A 21 -0.66 -8.61 -9.58
C ALA A 21 0.70 -7.89 -9.70
N TYR A 22 0.70 -6.55 -9.59
CA TYR A 22 1.91 -5.74 -9.71
C TYR A 22 2.99 -6.11 -8.68
N ILE A 23 2.62 -6.25 -7.40
CA ILE A 23 3.61 -6.55 -6.36
C ILE A 23 4.12 -8.00 -6.45
N GLY A 24 3.30 -8.92 -6.98
CA GLY A 24 3.70 -10.31 -7.24
C GLY A 24 4.70 -10.46 -8.39
N GLU A 25 4.76 -9.50 -9.31
CA GLU A 25 5.72 -9.51 -10.42
C GLU A 25 7.17 -9.41 -9.92
N ASP A 26 8.06 -10.16 -10.58
CA ASP A 26 9.51 -9.99 -10.42
C ASP A 26 9.86 -8.51 -10.58
N PRO A 27 10.65 -7.90 -9.66
CA PRO A 27 11.02 -6.49 -9.74
C PRO A 27 11.58 -6.03 -11.09
N LEU A 28 12.23 -6.93 -11.84
CA LEU A 28 12.75 -6.65 -13.18
C LEU A 28 11.64 -6.44 -14.23
N HIS A 29 10.49 -7.10 -14.05
CA HIS A 29 9.34 -7.01 -14.96
C HIS A 29 8.36 -5.89 -14.62
N ARG A 30 8.39 -5.36 -13.39
CA ARG A 30 7.47 -4.28 -12.94
C ARG A 30 7.42 -3.05 -13.85
N ARG A 31 8.50 -2.74 -14.56
CA ARG A 31 8.53 -1.66 -15.56
C ARG A 31 7.50 -1.82 -16.69
N TYR A 32 7.14 -3.05 -17.05
CA TYR A 32 6.15 -3.32 -18.11
C TYR A 32 4.71 -3.22 -17.58
N HIS A 33 4.55 -3.26 -16.26
CA HIS A 33 3.28 -3.26 -15.55
C HIS A 33 3.05 -1.98 -14.74
N HIS A 34 3.87 -0.94 -14.94
CA HIS A 34 3.85 0.30 -14.14
C HIS A 34 2.46 0.97 -14.08
N HIS A 35 1.67 0.81 -15.15
CA HIS A 35 0.31 1.34 -15.25
C HIS A 35 -0.69 0.70 -14.28
N GLN A 36 -0.43 -0.51 -13.78
CA GLN A 36 -1.34 -1.21 -12.86
C GLN A 36 -1.57 -0.42 -11.56
N LEU A 37 -0.53 0.25 -11.04
CA LEU A 37 -0.67 1.09 -9.84
C LEU A 37 -1.21 2.49 -10.12
N THR A 38 -1.11 3.00 -11.35
CA THR A 38 -1.59 4.35 -11.70
C THR A 38 -3.02 4.36 -12.22
N PHE A 39 -3.46 3.26 -12.86
CA PHE A 39 -4.79 3.16 -13.45
C PHE A 39 -5.92 3.28 -12.41
N GLY A 40 -5.75 2.66 -11.25
CA GLY A 40 -6.71 2.74 -10.13
C GLY A 40 -7.02 4.17 -9.69
N LEU A 41 -6.05 5.09 -9.84
CA LEU A 41 -6.20 6.49 -9.45
C LEU A 41 -6.98 7.35 -10.45
N LEU A 42 -7.18 6.88 -11.69
CA LEU A 42 -8.05 7.56 -12.67
C LEU A 42 -9.51 7.59 -12.21
N TYR A 43 -9.93 6.58 -11.45
CA TYR A 43 -11.30 6.46 -10.94
C TYR A 43 -11.37 6.44 -9.42
N ALA A 44 -10.26 6.56 -8.69
CA ALA A 44 -10.24 6.47 -7.22
C ALA A 44 -11.16 7.47 -6.49
N PHE A 45 -11.60 8.53 -7.17
CA PHE A 45 -12.46 9.57 -6.62
C PHE A 45 -13.91 9.52 -7.18
N SER A 46 -14.26 8.49 -7.95
CA SER A 46 -15.64 8.32 -8.44
C SER A 46 -16.57 7.70 -7.39
N GLU A 47 -16.01 7.03 -6.39
CA GLU A 47 -16.72 6.37 -5.30
C GLU A 47 -15.92 6.54 -4.01
N HIS A 48 -16.56 6.31 -2.86
CA HIS A 48 -15.86 6.19 -1.59
C HIS A 48 -15.30 4.77 -1.43
N PHE A 49 -14.03 4.58 -1.80
CA PHE A 49 -13.43 3.25 -1.80
C PHE A 49 -12.87 2.80 -0.44
N ILE A 50 -13.04 1.50 -0.17
CA ILE A 50 -12.20 0.72 0.75
C ILE A 50 -11.22 -0.06 -0.13
N LEU A 51 -9.95 -0.09 0.23
CA LEU A 51 -8.87 -0.88 -0.35
C LEU A 51 -8.80 -2.20 0.42
N PRO A 52 -9.31 -3.33 -0.14
CA PRO A 52 -9.44 -4.56 0.62
C PRO A 52 -8.29 -5.53 0.31
N ILE A 53 -7.70 -6.07 1.37
CA ILE A 53 -6.98 -7.34 1.36
C ILE A 53 -7.71 -8.24 2.34
N SER A 54 -8.74 -8.93 1.82
CA SER A 54 -9.64 -9.75 2.60
C SER A 54 -9.14 -11.20 2.71
N HIS A 55 -9.88 -12.02 3.46
CA HIS A 55 -9.63 -13.46 3.58
C HIS A 55 -9.61 -14.20 2.24
N ASP A 56 -10.45 -13.79 1.28
CA ASP A 56 -10.57 -14.43 -0.04
C ASP A 56 -9.26 -14.39 -0.83
N GLU A 57 -8.35 -13.46 -0.53
CA GLU A 57 -7.09 -13.32 -1.25
C GLU A 57 -5.95 -14.18 -0.69
N VAL A 58 -6.16 -14.85 0.44
CA VAL A 58 -5.12 -15.63 1.15
C VAL A 58 -5.52 -17.09 1.41
N VAL A 59 -6.34 -17.65 0.52
CA VAL A 59 -6.87 -19.02 0.57
C VAL A 59 -6.91 -19.66 -0.82
N HIS A 60 -7.27 -20.95 -0.89
CA HIS A 60 -7.59 -21.67 -2.14
C HIS A 60 -6.45 -21.69 -3.17
N GLY A 61 -5.20 -21.83 -2.71
CA GLY A 61 -4.03 -21.86 -3.59
C GLY A 61 -3.57 -20.49 -4.06
N LYS A 62 -4.16 -19.40 -3.53
CA LYS A 62 -3.73 -18.04 -3.85
C LYS A 62 -2.48 -17.60 -3.09
N HIS A 63 -1.96 -18.41 -2.17
CA HIS A 63 -0.87 -18.09 -1.24
C HIS A 63 -1.22 -17.02 -0.20
N SER A 64 -0.47 -16.98 0.90
CA SER A 64 -0.52 -15.88 1.86
C SER A 64 0.00 -14.58 1.24
N LEU A 65 -0.29 -13.43 1.86
CA LEU A 65 0.20 -12.14 1.35
C LEU A 65 1.73 -12.08 1.30
N LEU A 66 2.44 -12.65 2.29
CA LEU A 66 3.90 -12.72 2.27
C LEU A 66 4.40 -13.64 1.15
N ASP A 67 3.74 -14.77 0.93
CA ASP A 67 4.22 -15.77 -0.03
C ASP A 67 3.93 -15.38 -1.49
N LYS A 68 2.99 -14.47 -1.74
CA LYS A 68 2.82 -13.80 -3.05
C LYS A 68 4.03 -12.94 -3.45
N MET A 69 4.85 -12.49 -2.50
CA MET A 69 5.96 -11.59 -2.78
C MET A 69 7.10 -12.32 -3.51
N PRO A 70 7.77 -11.67 -4.48
CA PRO A 70 8.87 -12.28 -5.23
C PRO A 70 10.20 -12.19 -4.48
N GLY A 71 11.15 -13.00 -4.93
CA GLY A 71 12.54 -12.97 -4.47
C GLY A 71 12.82 -13.86 -3.27
N ASP A 72 14.01 -13.68 -2.70
CA ASP A 72 14.44 -14.40 -1.50
C ASP A 72 13.64 -13.97 -0.25
N ARG A 73 13.87 -14.65 0.89
CA ARG A 73 13.18 -14.35 2.14
C ARG A 73 13.26 -12.86 2.52
N TRP A 74 14.42 -12.24 2.39
CA TRP A 74 14.58 -10.83 2.73
C TRP A 74 13.76 -9.93 1.80
N GLN A 75 13.78 -10.22 0.49
CA GLN A 75 13.02 -9.51 -0.52
C GLN A 75 11.50 -9.69 -0.34
N LYS A 76 11.04 -10.88 0.07
CA LYS A 76 9.61 -11.11 0.38
C LYS A 76 9.11 -10.19 1.49
N PHE A 77 9.85 -10.10 2.60
CA PHE A 77 9.51 -9.19 3.69
C PHE A 77 9.64 -7.71 3.29
N ALA A 78 10.63 -7.35 2.48
CA ALA A 78 10.78 -5.99 1.97
C ALA A 78 9.59 -5.58 1.07
N ASN A 79 9.16 -6.46 0.16
CA ASN A 79 7.99 -6.23 -0.69
C ASN A 79 6.70 -6.17 0.12
N LEU A 80 6.53 -7.02 1.15
CA LEU A 80 5.36 -6.94 2.04
C LEU A 80 5.28 -5.59 2.75
N ARG A 81 6.39 -5.13 3.34
CA ARG A 81 6.45 -3.81 4.00
C ARG A 81 6.16 -2.67 3.03
N LEU A 82 6.75 -2.73 1.83
CA LEU A 82 6.51 -1.76 0.76
C LEU A 82 5.02 -1.73 0.37
N TYR A 83 4.41 -2.90 0.14
CA TYR A 83 3.01 -3.02 -0.23
C TYR A 83 2.06 -2.45 0.83
N LEU A 84 2.32 -2.72 2.11
CA LEU A 84 1.51 -2.19 3.20
C LEU A 84 1.67 -0.65 3.32
N SER A 85 2.88 -0.11 3.18
CA SER A 85 3.09 1.34 3.15
C SER A 85 2.40 2.02 1.95
N PHE A 86 2.40 1.35 0.80
CA PHE A 86 1.65 1.76 -0.39
C PHE A 86 0.15 1.80 -0.13
N MET A 87 -0.41 0.70 0.39
CA MET A 87 -1.81 0.62 0.72
C MET A 87 -2.25 1.72 1.70
N TRP A 88 -1.45 2.04 2.73
CA TRP A 88 -1.79 3.06 3.72
C TRP A 88 -1.75 4.49 3.18
N SER A 89 -0.79 4.78 2.29
CA SER A 89 -0.61 6.12 1.72
C SER A 89 -1.44 6.38 0.46
N HIS A 90 -1.98 5.34 -0.19
CA HIS A 90 -2.93 5.45 -1.30
C HIS A 90 -4.29 5.99 -0.84
N PRO A 91 -5.03 6.80 -1.63
CA PRO A 91 -6.40 7.20 -1.30
C PRO A 91 -7.36 6.01 -1.13
N GLY A 92 -8.22 6.09 -0.11
CA GLY A 92 -9.25 5.08 0.21
C GLY A 92 -9.09 4.49 1.61
N LYS A 93 -10.16 3.96 2.20
CA LYS A 93 -10.15 3.34 3.53
C LYS A 93 -9.42 1.99 3.50
N LYS A 94 -8.93 1.50 4.65
CA LYS A 94 -8.06 0.31 4.71
C LYS A 94 -8.79 -0.89 5.28
N LEU A 95 -8.61 -2.06 4.67
CA LEU A 95 -9.04 -3.34 5.22
C LEU A 95 -7.93 -4.37 5.00
N LEU A 96 -7.38 -4.91 6.09
CA LEU A 96 -6.34 -5.93 6.08
C LEU A 96 -6.80 -7.11 6.92
N PHE A 97 -6.77 -8.31 6.34
CA PHE A 97 -7.18 -9.54 7.02
C PHE A 97 -6.11 -10.05 7.99
N MET A 98 -6.56 -10.69 9.08
CA MET A 98 -5.69 -11.24 10.12
C MET A 98 -4.65 -12.22 9.55
N GLY A 99 -3.45 -12.23 10.13
CA GLY A 99 -2.29 -12.97 9.61
C GLY A 99 -1.43 -12.16 8.64
N CYS A 100 -2.02 -11.20 7.91
CA CYS A 100 -1.26 -10.36 6.98
C CYS A 100 -0.38 -9.34 7.72
N GLU A 101 -0.81 -8.89 8.90
CA GLU A 101 -0.16 -7.85 9.70
C GLU A 101 1.18 -8.27 10.32
N PHE A 102 1.49 -9.57 10.37
CA PHE A 102 2.80 -10.08 10.80
C PHE A 102 3.45 -10.98 9.74
N GLY A 103 2.89 -11.01 8.53
CA GLY A 103 3.42 -11.79 7.41
C GLY A 103 3.37 -13.31 7.64
N GLN A 104 2.19 -13.87 7.91
CA GLN A 104 2.02 -15.32 7.97
C GLN A 104 2.45 -15.98 6.65
N TRP A 105 3.14 -17.12 6.73
CA TRP A 105 3.59 -17.87 5.55
C TRP A 105 2.49 -18.70 4.91
N ARG A 106 1.73 -19.43 5.73
CA ARG A 106 0.69 -20.33 5.24
C ARG A 106 -0.56 -19.55 4.87
N GLU A 107 -1.29 -20.07 3.88
CA GLU A 107 -2.67 -19.64 3.63
C GLU A 107 -3.50 -19.74 4.91
N TRP A 108 -4.51 -18.89 5.00
CA TRP A 108 -5.43 -18.95 6.12
C TRP A 108 -6.18 -20.29 6.13
N ASN A 109 -6.24 -20.92 7.30
CA ASN A 109 -6.99 -22.14 7.53
C ASN A 109 -8.03 -21.88 8.62
N HIS A 110 -9.32 -21.99 8.28
CA HIS A 110 -10.41 -21.77 9.23
C HIS A 110 -10.50 -22.86 10.32
N ASP A 111 -9.93 -24.05 10.07
CA ASP A 111 -9.87 -25.16 11.04
C ASP A 111 -8.70 -25.05 12.03
N GLY A 112 -7.85 -24.02 11.89
CA GLY A 112 -6.65 -23.84 12.70
C GLY A 112 -6.52 -22.44 13.29
N GLU A 113 -5.53 -22.27 14.17
CA GLU A 113 -5.11 -20.95 14.62
C GLU A 113 -4.15 -20.30 13.62
N LEU A 114 -3.98 -18.98 13.75
CA LEU A 114 -2.90 -18.27 13.08
C LEU A 114 -1.55 -18.75 13.59
N ASP A 115 -0.52 -18.64 12.75
CA ASP A 115 0.85 -19.08 13.06
C ASP A 115 1.54 -18.11 14.05
N TRP A 116 0.99 -17.92 15.25
CA TRP A 116 1.46 -16.96 16.26
C TRP A 116 2.91 -17.14 16.67
N TYR A 117 3.45 -18.35 16.57
CA TYR A 117 4.85 -18.64 16.85
C TYR A 117 5.81 -17.83 15.96
N LEU A 118 5.35 -17.32 14.81
CA LEU A 118 6.15 -16.51 13.90
C LEU A 118 6.60 -15.17 14.53
N LEU A 119 5.85 -14.63 15.49
CA LEU A 119 6.23 -13.40 16.21
C LEU A 119 7.49 -13.55 17.08
N ARG A 120 8.03 -14.77 17.21
CA ARG A 120 9.34 -15.00 17.83
C ARG A 120 10.51 -14.63 16.91
N TYR A 121 10.26 -14.39 15.62
CA TYR A 121 11.29 -14.06 14.64
C TYR A 121 11.27 -12.55 14.31
N PRO A 122 12.44 -11.89 14.25
CA PRO A 122 12.52 -10.44 14.08
C PRO A 122 11.82 -9.89 12.83
N GLU A 123 11.87 -10.60 11.70
CA GLU A 123 11.26 -10.10 10.46
C GLU A 123 9.72 -10.03 10.52
N HIS A 124 9.07 -10.96 11.23
CA HIS A 124 7.63 -10.96 11.43
C HIS A 124 7.21 -9.85 12.41
N GLN A 125 7.97 -9.67 13.50
CA GLN A 125 7.79 -8.55 14.42
C GLN A 125 7.96 -7.21 13.69
N GLY A 126 8.93 -7.11 12.79
CA GLY A 126 9.15 -5.90 11.99
C GLY A 126 7.98 -5.54 11.06
N VAL A 127 7.24 -6.52 10.55
CA VAL A 127 5.99 -6.25 9.79
C VAL A 127 4.89 -5.76 10.73
N GLN A 128 4.73 -6.39 11.90
CA GLN A 128 3.75 -5.98 12.89
C GLN A 128 4.01 -4.55 13.41
N ASP A 129 5.26 -4.22 13.69
CA ASP A 129 5.69 -2.90 14.13
C ASP A 129 5.43 -1.84 13.05
N LEU A 130 5.68 -2.19 11.78
CA LEU A 130 5.33 -1.33 10.65
C LEU A 130 3.82 -1.07 10.61
N VAL A 131 2.98 -2.10 10.69
CA VAL A 131 1.52 -1.94 10.67
C VAL A 131 1.04 -1.08 11.85
N ALA A 132 1.64 -1.27 13.04
CA ALA A 132 1.36 -0.43 14.19
C ALA A 132 1.75 1.04 13.94
N ALA A 133 2.92 1.30 13.34
CA ALA A 133 3.36 2.64 12.97
C ALA A 133 2.45 3.28 11.90
N LEU A 134 2.10 2.53 10.86
CA LEU A 134 1.18 2.96 9.81
C LEU A 134 -0.20 3.32 10.36
N ASN A 135 -0.74 2.51 11.28
CA ASN A 135 -2.03 2.79 11.93
C ASN A 135 -1.97 4.03 12.83
N ARG A 136 -0.87 4.25 13.54
CA ARG A 136 -0.66 5.47 14.33
C ARG A 136 -0.65 6.70 13.41
N LEU A 137 0.18 6.70 12.38
CA LEU A 137 0.25 7.80 11.40
C LEU A 137 -1.11 8.05 10.72
N TYR A 138 -1.81 6.99 10.32
CA TYR A 138 -3.12 7.10 9.68
C TYR A 138 -4.15 7.79 10.58
N ARG A 139 -4.10 7.56 11.90
CA ARG A 139 -4.99 8.20 12.88
C ARG A 139 -4.58 9.65 13.18
N GLU A 140 -3.29 9.92 13.24
CA GLU A 140 -2.75 11.21 13.65
C GLU A 140 -2.70 12.23 12.52
N LEU A 141 -2.57 11.80 11.26
CA LEU A 141 -2.35 12.67 10.11
C LEU A 141 -3.60 12.72 9.21
N PRO A 142 -4.39 13.82 9.24
CA PRO A 142 -5.59 13.91 8.42
C PRO A 142 -5.33 13.86 6.92
N ALA A 143 -4.13 14.26 6.45
CA ALA A 143 -3.72 14.12 5.06
C ALA A 143 -3.92 12.70 4.50
N LEU A 144 -3.76 11.67 5.35
CA LEU A 144 -3.89 10.27 4.93
C LEU A 144 -5.33 9.79 4.76
N HIS A 145 -6.33 10.50 5.29
CA HIS A 145 -7.70 9.95 5.38
C HIS A 145 -8.85 10.95 5.21
N ALA A 146 -8.65 12.25 5.48
CA ALA A 146 -9.73 13.23 5.50
C ALA A 146 -10.36 13.46 4.12
N ARG A 147 -9.55 13.35 3.06
CA ARG A 147 -9.93 13.61 1.66
C ARG A 147 -9.82 12.41 0.74
N ASP A 148 -9.96 11.18 1.26
CA ASP A 148 -9.83 9.95 0.45
C ASP A 148 -10.78 9.89 -0.77
N GLY A 149 -11.94 10.54 -0.69
CA GLY A 149 -12.93 10.62 -1.78
C GLY A 149 -12.87 11.88 -2.63
N GLU A 150 -11.84 12.72 -2.46
CA GLU A 150 -11.71 14.00 -3.16
C GLU A 150 -10.38 14.04 -3.93
N ALA A 151 -10.44 14.37 -5.22
CA ALA A 151 -9.23 14.48 -6.05
C ALA A 151 -8.22 15.50 -5.48
N LEU A 152 -8.70 16.55 -4.80
CA LEU A 152 -7.85 17.55 -4.12
C LEU A 152 -7.04 16.98 -2.93
N GLY A 153 -7.34 15.77 -2.47
CA GLY A 153 -6.59 15.08 -1.42
C GLY A 153 -5.33 14.37 -1.91
N PHE A 154 -5.05 14.39 -3.21
CA PHE A 154 -3.98 13.63 -3.85
C PHE A 154 -3.33 14.42 -5.00
N GLU A 155 -2.01 14.34 -5.14
CA GLU A 155 -1.27 14.98 -6.22
C GLU A 155 -0.08 14.13 -6.65
N TRP A 156 -0.03 13.71 -7.92
CA TRP A 156 1.13 12.99 -8.46
C TRP A 156 2.35 13.90 -8.54
N LEU A 157 3.50 13.39 -8.10
CA LEU A 157 4.81 13.98 -8.36
C LEU A 157 5.59 13.13 -9.37
N ILE A 158 5.51 11.80 -9.23
CA ILE A 158 6.12 10.81 -10.13
C ILE A 158 5.13 9.66 -10.30
N GLY A 159 4.59 9.54 -11.50
CA GLY A 159 3.68 8.44 -11.90
C GLY A 159 4.08 7.77 -13.21
N ASP A 160 5.22 8.17 -13.79
CA ASP A 160 5.71 7.80 -15.12
C ASP A 160 7.18 7.33 -15.10
N ASP A 161 7.77 7.08 -13.93
CA ASP A 161 9.11 6.51 -13.81
C ASP A 161 9.08 4.98 -13.86
N GLN A 162 8.54 4.43 -14.96
CA GLN A 162 8.52 2.98 -15.18
C GLN A 162 9.92 2.36 -15.23
N ALA A 163 10.92 3.12 -15.66
CA ALA A 163 12.29 2.63 -15.78
C ALA A 163 12.88 2.24 -14.42
N ASN A 164 12.56 2.99 -13.36
CA ASN A 164 13.00 2.70 -12.00
C ASN A 164 11.92 2.05 -11.13
N SER A 165 10.66 1.98 -11.61
CA SER A 165 9.48 1.58 -10.82
C SER A 165 9.37 2.39 -9.52
N VAL A 166 9.56 3.71 -9.67
CA VAL A 166 9.42 4.67 -8.58
C VAL A 166 8.10 5.39 -8.73
N TYR A 167 7.40 5.56 -7.60
CA TYR A 167 6.19 6.38 -7.52
C TYR A 167 6.35 7.38 -6.39
N ALA A 168 5.86 8.59 -6.61
CA ALA A 168 5.80 9.61 -5.57
C ALA A 168 4.56 10.48 -5.72
N TRP A 169 3.92 10.80 -4.61
CA TRP A 169 2.75 11.68 -4.59
C TRP A 169 2.62 12.40 -3.25
N LEU A 170 1.82 13.47 -3.26
CA LEU A 170 1.40 14.16 -2.06
C LEU A 170 0.00 13.71 -1.65
N ARG A 171 -0.22 13.71 -0.34
CA ARG A 171 -1.52 13.60 0.30
C ARG A 171 -1.82 14.90 1.04
N HIS A 172 -3.03 15.42 0.87
CA HIS A 172 -3.43 16.75 1.33
C HIS A 172 -4.67 16.70 2.22
N ALA A 173 -4.71 17.57 3.22
CA ALA A 173 -5.90 17.89 4.00
C ALA A 173 -5.97 19.40 4.27
N ALA A 174 -7.17 19.93 4.50
CA ALA A 174 -7.36 21.36 4.74
C ALA A 174 -6.67 21.79 6.03
N GLY A 175 -5.76 22.77 5.95
CA GLY A 175 -5.07 23.30 7.13
C GLY A 175 -3.98 22.39 7.70
N GLU A 176 -3.67 21.28 7.04
CA GLU A 176 -2.66 20.31 7.47
C GLU A 176 -1.43 20.33 6.55
N PRO A 177 -0.23 20.02 7.06
CA PRO A 177 0.93 19.78 6.21
C PRO A 177 0.68 18.66 5.19
N SER A 178 1.19 18.83 3.98
CA SER A 178 1.17 17.79 2.95
C SER A 178 2.09 16.63 3.35
N LEU A 179 1.65 15.39 3.10
CA LEU A 179 2.47 14.21 3.29
C LEU A 179 3.01 13.71 1.95
N LEU A 180 4.33 13.56 1.84
CA LEU A 180 5.00 12.98 0.69
C LEU A 180 5.15 11.46 0.88
N ALA A 181 4.54 10.68 -0.01
CA ALA A 181 4.76 9.24 -0.12
C ALA A 181 5.72 8.96 -1.28
N VAL A 182 6.75 8.14 -1.04
CA VAL A 182 7.75 7.75 -2.04
C VAL A 182 8.00 6.26 -1.95
N HIS A 183 7.86 5.56 -3.07
CA HIS A 183 7.98 4.10 -3.13
C HIS A 183 8.90 3.69 -4.27
N ASN A 184 9.90 2.87 -3.94
CA ASN A 184 10.78 2.22 -4.90
C ASN A 184 10.43 0.72 -4.96
N PHE A 185 9.78 0.29 -6.04
CA PHE A 185 9.38 -1.09 -6.23
C PHE A 185 10.48 -1.95 -6.87
N THR A 186 11.75 -1.58 -6.71
CA THR A 186 12.89 -2.43 -7.08
C THR A 186 13.85 -2.60 -5.90
N PRO A 187 14.60 -3.71 -5.83
CA PRO A 187 15.60 -3.90 -4.78
C PRO A 187 16.84 -2.99 -4.95
N VAL A 188 16.89 -2.19 -6.03
CA VAL A 188 18.04 -1.34 -6.35
C VAL A 188 17.92 -0.01 -5.60
N PRO A 189 18.85 0.31 -4.67
CA PRO A 189 18.84 1.59 -3.97
C PRO A 189 19.11 2.76 -4.93
N ARG A 190 18.42 3.89 -4.73
CA ARG A 190 18.52 5.07 -5.59
C ARG A 190 19.19 6.22 -4.83
N GLN A 191 20.52 6.24 -4.85
CA GLN A 191 21.31 7.30 -4.21
C GLN A 191 21.18 8.61 -4.99
N GLY A 192 20.98 9.73 -4.28
CA GLY A 192 20.84 11.05 -4.90
C GLY A 192 19.60 11.20 -5.81
N TYR A 193 18.59 10.35 -5.64
CA TYR A 193 17.35 10.44 -6.40
C TYR A 193 16.58 11.71 -6.01
N ARG A 194 16.30 12.57 -6.98
CA ARG A 194 15.65 13.87 -6.76
C ARG A 194 14.16 13.78 -7.03
N ILE A 195 13.36 14.33 -6.12
CA ILE A 195 11.91 14.43 -6.23
C ILE A 195 11.54 15.89 -6.17
N GLY A 196 10.82 16.39 -7.18
CA GLY A 196 10.29 17.74 -7.18
C GLY A 196 9.11 17.84 -6.22
N VAL A 197 9.11 18.87 -5.36
CA VAL A 197 8.00 19.17 -4.45
C VAL A 197 7.57 20.64 -4.62
N PRO A 198 6.28 20.96 -4.47
CA PRO A 198 5.76 22.31 -4.71
C PRO A 198 6.14 23.30 -3.59
N GLN A 199 6.48 22.79 -2.40
CA GLN A 199 6.84 23.59 -1.24
C GLN A 199 8.30 23.32 -0.86
N GLY A 200 9.08 24.39 -0.68
CA GLY A 200 10.43 24.31 -0.13
C GLY A 200 10.42 24.12 1.39
N GLY A 201 11.61 23.99 1.97
CA GLY A 201 11.79 23.72 3.40
C GLY A 201 12.24 22.29 3.66
N ASP A 202 12.34 21.96 4.95
CA ASP A 202 12.80 20.65 5.41
C ASP A 202 11.62 19.66 5.46
N TRP A 203 11.87 18.43 5.03
CA TRP A 203 10.89 17.34 5.04
C TRP A 203 11.32 16.26 6.04
N ASP A 204 10.47 16.00 7.04
CA ASP A 204 10.73 15.00 8.07
C ASP A 204 10.39 13.58 7.61
N VAL A 205 11.27 12.63 7.94
CA VAL A 205 11.04 11.21 7.67
C VAL A 205 10.19 10.60 8.78
N LEU A 206 8.90 10.36 8.47
CA LEU A 206 7.91 9.85 9.44
C LEU A 206 7.89 8.32 9.57
N LEU A 207 8.34 7.60 8.55
CA LEU A 207 8.35 6.14 8.48
C LEU A 207 9.75 5.68 8.07
N LYS A 208 10.37 4.80 8.88
CA LYS A 208 11.71 4.25 8.66
C LYS A 208 11.65 2.74 8.56
#